data_AF-A0A1Q6KFJ9-F1
#
_entry.id   AF-A0A1Q6KFJ9-F1
#
_cell.length_a   1.000
_cell.length_b   1.000
_cell.length_c   1.000
_cell.angle_alpha   90.00
_cell.angle_beta   90.00
_cell.angle_gamma   90.00
#
_symmetry.space_group_name_H-M   'P 1'
#
loop_
_entity.id
_entity.type
_entity.pdbx_description
1 polymer ?
#
loop_
_entity_poly.entity_id
_entity_poly.type
_entity_poly.pdbx_seq_one_letter_code
_entity_poly.pdbx_strand_id
1 'polypeptide(L)'
;MTEKVNNSTIIFSEEGTLVVNHESLSRCFVVTHVESGKAVKIPEDKLMGTVYKYPIDFISAFRKPFADMNISVVVITKKAEKAFWNMLEFNRIDS
;
A
#
# COMPACT_ATOMS: atom_id res chain seq x y z
N MET A 1 13.49 17.13 -11.46
CA MET A 1 13.77 17.82 -10.18
C MET A 1 13.59 16.77 -9.09
N THR A 2 14.66 16.36 -8.41
CA THR A 2 14.63 15.28 -7.41
C THR A 2 14.79 15.89 -6.03
N GLU A 3 13.70 16.05 -5.30
CA GLU A 3 13.76 16.41 -3.88
C GLU A 3 14.08 15.19 -3.03
N LYS A 4 15.22 15.26 -2.33
CA LYS A 4 15.62 14.29 -1.30
C LYS A 4 14.74 14.49 -0.07
N VAL A 5 13.71 13.66 0.07
CA VAL A 5 13.02 13.46 1.35
C VAL A 5 13.61 12.22 2.01
N ASN A 6 14.21 12.40 3.19
CA ASN A 6 14.96 11.38 3.92
C ASN A 6 14.21 10.01 3.99
N ASN A 7 14.92 8.96 3.58
CA ASN A 7 14.63 7.53 3.72
C ASN A 7 13.53 6.86 2.87
N SER A 8 13.00 7.52 1.84
CA SER A 8 12.12 6.85 0.87
C SER A 8 12.60 7.17 -0.55
N THR A 9 13.08 6.18 -1.28
CA THR A 9 13.32 6.35 -2.72
C THR A 9 11.97 6.39 -3.41
N ILE A 10 11.43 7.58 -3.63
CA ILE A 10 10.25 7.78 -4.49
C ILE A 10 10.78 7.86 -5.92
N ILE A 11 10.59 6.78 -6.67
CA ILE A 11 10.85 6.75 -8.11
C ILE A 11 9.57 7.29 -8.75
N PHE A 12 9.63 8.52 -9.26
CA PHE A 12 8.56 9.05 -10.10
C PHE A 12 8.58 8.28 -11.42
N SER A 13 7.55 7.47 -11.66
CA SER A 13 7.26 6.93 -12.98
C SER A 13 6.31 7.90 -13.69
N GLU A 14 6.36 8.02 -15.02
CA GLU A 14 5.38 8.82 -15.78
C GLU A 14 3.95 8.25 -15.68
N GLU A 15 3.82 7.07 -15.08
CA GLU A 15 2.57 6.35 -14.85
C GLU A 15 2.16 6.42 -13.37
N GLY A 16 0.85 6.29 -13.09
CA GLY A 16 0.28 6.62 -11.78
C GLY A 16 0.89 5.84 -10.63
N THR A 17 1.18 6.56 -9.54
CA THR A 17 1.90 6.05 -8.37
C THR A 17 1.02 6.05 -7.14
N LEU A 18 0.88 4.89 -6.49
CA LEU A 18 0.28 4.78 -5.16
C LEU A 18 1.37 4.70 -4.08
N VAL A 19 1.30 5.55 -3.08
CA VAL A 19 2.12 5.46 -1.86
C VAL A 19 1.28 4.90 -0.73
N VAL A 20 1.71 3.79 -0.16
CA VAL A 20 1.06 3.11 0.96
C VAL A 20 1.82 3.38 2.24
N ASN A 21 1.19 4.08 3.17
CA ASN A 21 1.69 4.34 4.51
C ASN A 21 0.84 3.59 5.55
N HIS A 22 1.37 3.43 6.76
CA HIS A 22 0.65 2.78 7.86
C HIS A 22 0.45 3.72 9.03
N GLU A 23 -0.80 3.87 9.46
CA GLU A 23 -1.19 4.61 10.65
C GLU A 23 -1.48 3.62 11.78
N SER A 24 -0.46 3.30 12.58
CA SER A 24 -0.55 2.24 13.57
C SER A 24 -1.59 2.51 14.68
N LEU A 25 -1.78 3.77 15.07
CA LEU A 25 -2.80 4.15 16.08
C LEU A 25 -4.22 3.87 15.60
N SER A 26 -4.48 4.09 14.31
CA SER A 26 -5.80 3.88 13.70
C SER A 26 -5.92 2.49 13.06
N ARG A 27 -4.85 1.67 13.12
CA ARG A 27 -4.78 0.35 12.48
C ARG A 27 -5.27 0.37 11.04
N CYS A 28 -4.73 1.30 10.24
CA CYS A 28 -5.11 1.49 8.85
C CYS A 28 -3.87 1.64 7.96
N PHE A 29 -3.99 1.17 6.71
CA PHE A 29 -3.14 1.60 5.62
C PHE A 29 -3.74 2.84 4.96
N VAL A 30 -2.93 3.88 4.78
CA VAL A 30 -3.30 5.08 4.02
C VAL A 30 -2.67 4.95 2.65
N VAL A 31 -3.49 4.80 1.64
CA VAL A 31 -3.06 4.70 0.23
C VAL A 31 -3.33 6.04 -0.43
N THR A 32 -2.29 6.67 -0.94
CA THR A 32 -2.38 7.98 -1.60
C THR A 32 -1.93 7.86 -3.04
N HIS A 33 -2.78 8.28 -3.98
CA HIS A 33 -2.38 8.49 -5.37
C HIS A 33 -1.67 9.83 -5.48
N VAL A 34 -0.39 9.79 -5.87
CA VAL A 34 0.52 10.96 -5.81
C VAL A 34 0.03 12.07 -6.74
N GLU A 35 -0.38 11.72 -7.94
CA GLU A 35 -0.70 12.64 -9.02
C GLU A 35 -2.02 13.37 -8.77
N SER A 36 -3.02 12.67 -8.22
CA SER A 36 -4.33 13.27 -7.91
C SER A 36 -4.45 13.85 -6.50
N GLY A 37 -3.53 13.49 -5.60
CA GLY A 37 -3.63 13.75 -4.16
C GLY A 37 -4.74 12.98 -3.43
N LYS A 38 -5.54 12.16 -4.13
CA LYS A 38 -6.60 11.35 -3.52
C LYS A 38 -5.99 10.34 -2.55
N ALA A 39 -6.48 10.32 -1.31
CA ALA A 39 -6.09 9.38 -0.28
C ALA A 39 -7.29 8.54 0.19
N VAL A 40 -7.06 7.25 0.43
CA VAL A 40 -8.05 6.30 0.95
C VAL A 40 -7.44 5.57 2.14
N LYS A 41 -8.21 5.45 3.22
CA LYS A 41 -7.84 4.63 4.38
C LYS A 41 -8.44 3.23 4.24
N ILE A 42 -7.61 2.22 4.36
CA ILE A 42 -7.98 0.81 4.36
C ILE A 42 -7.70 0.24 5.76
N PRO A 43 -8.73 -0.02 6.55
CA PRO A 43 -8.59 -0.67 7.85
C PRO A 43 -7.92 -2.04 7.77
N GLU A 44 -7.08 -2.37 8.75
CA GLU A 44 -6.35 -3.64 8.80
C GLU A 44 -7.26 -4.87 8.81
N ASP A 45 -8.38 -4.79 9.54
CA ASP A 45 -9.38 -5.86 9.67
C ASP A 45 -10.04 -6.23 8.33
N LYS A 46 -10.11 -5.29 7.37
CA LYS A 46 -10.58 -5.58 6.01
C LYS A 46 -9.56 -6.31 5.14
N LEU A 47 -8.30 -6.34 5.57
CA LEU A 47 -7.21 -7.04 4.88
C LEU A 47 -6.91 -8.39 5.55
N MET A 48 -7.12 -8.48 6.86
CA MET A 48 -7.06 -9.72 7.64
C MET A 48 -8.23 -10.64 7.30
N GLY A 49 -7.99 -11.94 7.14
CA GLY A 49 -9.05 -12.93 6.86
C GLY A 49 -9.50 -13.01 5.39
N THR A 50 -9.06 -12.08 4.54
CA THR A 50 -9.08 -12.28 3.09
C THR A 50 -7.96 -13.24 2.69
N VAL A 51 -8.24 -14.18 1.78
CA VAL A 51 -7.27 -15.18 1.28
C VAL A 51 -6.25 -14.50 0.36
N TYR A 52 -5.41 -13.63 0.91
CA TYR A 52 -4.27 -13.04 0.22
C TYR A 52 -3.08 -13.94 0.43
N LYS A 53 -2.93 -14.91 -0.47
CA LYS A 53 -1.90 -15.94 -0.41
C LYS A 53 -0.54 -15.39 -0.84
N TYR A 54 -0.54 -14.31 -1.63
CA TYR A 54 0.66 -13.74 -2.21
C TYR A 54 0.75 -12.22 -1.99
N PRO A 55 1.96 -11.65 -1.95
CA PRO A 55 2.19 -10.20 -1.88
C PRO A 55 1.40 -9.39 -2.92
N ILE A 56 1.23 -9.94 -4.13
CA ILE A 56 0.50 -9.30 -5.23
C ILE A 56 -0.99 -9.10 -4.93
N ASP A 57 -1.59 -9.96 -4.09
CA ASP A 57 -3.01 -9.86 -3.77
C ASP A 57 -3.28 -8.68 -2.83
N PHE A 58 -2.38 -8.44 -1.87
CA PHE A 58 -2.41 -7.24 -1.03
C PHE A 58 -2.18 -5.97 -1.85
N ILE A 59 -1.24 -5.98 -2.79
CA ILE A 59 -0.99 -4.85 -3.69
C ILE A 59 -2.24 -4.55 -4.53
N SER A 60 -2.96 -5.58 -4.97
CA SER A 60 -4.22 -5.44 -5.71
C SER A 60 -5.32 -4.82 -4.84
N ALA A 61 -5.39 -5.16 -3.56
CA ALA A 61 -6.32 -4.55 -2.62
C ALA A 61 -6.08 -3.03 -2.46
N PHE A 62 -4.82 -2.57 -2.51
CA PHE A 62 -4.50 -1.14 -2.49
C PHE A 62 -4.86 -0.42 -3.79
N ARG A 63 -4.86 -1.13 -4.93
CA ARG A 63 -5.24 -0.57 -6.24
C ARG A 63 -6.75 -0.44 -6.42
N LYS A 64 -7.55 -1.32 -5.80
CA LYS A 64 -9.01 -1.39 -5.98
C LYS A 64 -9.74 -0.05 -5.80
N PRO A 65 -9.43 0.81 -4.81
CA PRO A 65 -10.08 2.12 -4.65
C PRO A 65 -9.70 3.17 -5.72
N PHE A 66 -8.75 2.83 -6.59
CA PHE A 66 -8.18 3.66 -7.64
C PHE A 66 -8.29 2.96 -9.00
N ALA A 67 -9.24 2.04 -9.17
CA ALA A 67 -9.41 1.24 -10.40
C ALA A 67 -9.62 2.10 -11.67
N ASP A 68 -10.19 3.30 -11.51
CA ASP A 68 -10.39 4.26 -12.61
C ASP A 68 -9.11 5.05 -12.96
N MET A 69 -8.01 4.84 -12.23
CA MET A 69 -6.74 5.52 -12.41
C MET A 69 -5.70 4.56 -13.02
N ASN A 70 -4.85 5.09 -13.90
CA ASN A 70 -3.78 4.30 -14.49
C ASN A 70 -2.63 4.15 -13.49
N ILE A 71 -2.66 3.08 -12.68
CA ILE A 71 -1.65 2.80 -11.65
C ILE A 71 -0.63 1.78 -12.15
N SER A 72 0.63 2.20 -12.27
CA SER A 72 1.73 1.29 -12.61
C SER A 72 2.56 0.91 -11.40
N VAL A 73 2.75 1.83 -10.45
CA VAL A 73 3.68 1.65 -9.34
C VAL A 73 2.95 1.73 -8.00
N VAL A 74 3.27 0.80 -7.10
CA VAL A 74 2.82 0.84 -5.70
C VAL A 74 4.06 0.84 -4.81
N VAL A 75 4.23 1.91 -4.05
CA VAL A 75 5.35 2.11 -3.13
C VAL A 75 4.86 1.89 -1.70
N ILE A 76 5.37 0.86 -1.05
CA ILE A 76 5.10 0.59 0.37
C ILE A 76 6.19 1.28 1.20
N THR A 77 5.81 2.19 2.10
CA THR A 77 6.79 2.87 2.96
C THR A 77 7.37 1.92 3.99
N LYS A 78 8.57 2.22 4.52
CA LYS A 78 9.17 1.43 5.63
C LYS A 78 8.26 1.28 6.85
N LYS A 79 7.41 2.27 7.13
CA LYS A 79 6.42 2.21 8.22
C LYS A 79 5.34 1.16 7.93
N ALA A 80 4.89 1.10 6.67
CA ALA A 80 3.90 0.13 6.23
C ALA A 80 4.47 -1.27 5.98
N GLU A 81 5.75 -1.37 5.63
CA GLU A 81 6.44 -2.62 5.29
C GLU A 81 6.32 -3.67 6.40
N LYS A 82 6.58 -3.30 7.66
CA LYS A 82 6.46 -4.24 8.79
C LYS A 82 5.03 -4.75 8.96
N ALA A 83 4.04 -3.87 8.88
CA ALA A 83 2.63 -4.26 9.02
C ALA A 83 2.18 -5.15 7.86
N PHE A 84 2.64 -4.84 6.65
CA PHE A 84 2.41 -5.64 5.44
C PHE A 84 2.98 -7.06 5.57
N TRP A 85 4.23 -7.22 5.98
CA TRP A 85 4.83 -8.55 6.18
C TRP A 85 4.15 -9.35 7.27
N ASN A 86 3.84 -8.73 8.41
CA ASN A 86 3.10 -9.39 9.48
C ASN A 86 1.73 -9.92 8.99
N MET A 87 1.04 -9.19 8.13
CA MET A 87 -0.23 -9.63 7.55
C MET A 87 -0.07 -10.77 6.55
N LEU A 88 0.98 -10.74 5.72
CA LEU A 88 1.30 -11.84 4.83
C LEU A 88 1.63 -13.12 5.60
N GLU A 89 2.38 -13.02 6.70
CA GLU A 89 2.67 -14.15 7.57
C GLU A 89 1.41 -14.68 8.25
N PHE A 90 0.57 -13.79 8.81
CA PHE A 90 -0.70 -14.18 9.43
C PHE A 90 -1.62 -14.93 8.45
N ASN A 91 -1.77 -14.42 7.22
CA ASN A 91 -2.61 -15.05 6.21
C ASN A 91 -2.00 -16.33 5.58
N ARG A 92 -0.71 -16.63 5.81
CA ARG A 92 -0.07 -17.89 5.35
C ARG A 92 -0.31 -19.08 6.26
N ILE A 93 -0.76 -18.88 7.50
CA ILE A 93 -0.78 -19.93 8.54
C ILE A 93 -1.94 -20.96 8.36
N ASP A 94 -2.85 -20.76 7.40
CA ASP A 94 -3.95 -21.69 7.08
C ASP A 94 -3.89 -22.26 5.64
N SER A 95 -2.75 -22.84 5.22
CA SER A 95 -2.67 -23.68 4.00
C SER A 95 -1.93 -24.98 4.24
#